data_AF-A0A158JWI2-F1
#
_entry.id   AF-A0A158JWI2-F1
#
_cell.length_a   1.000
_cell.length_b   1.000
_cell.length_c   1.000
_cell.angle_alpha   90.00
_cell.angle_beta   90.00
_cell.angle_gamma   90.00
#
_symmetry.space_group_name_H-M   'P 1'
#
loop_
_entity.id
_entity.type
_entity.pdbx_description
1 polymer ?
#
loop_
_entity_poly.entity_id
_entity_poly.type
_entity_poly.pdbx_seq_one_letter_code
_entity_poly.pdbx_strand_id
1 'polypeptide(L)'
;MSDVRPCPNCAQENTYPDGTLNVCADCGHEWSPHAMQASDDLPETTVIRDANGNALSDGDSVILVKDLRVKGSSITLKVGTRIKSIRLTEGDHEVDCRMDAGSFLLKACYLRRV
;
A
#
# COMPACT_ATOMS: atom_id res chain seq x y z
N MET A 1 42.30 0.79 1.81
CA MET A 1 41.66 2.07 2.17
C MET A 1 40.17 1.79 2.20
N SER A 2 39.63 1.63 3.41
CA SER A 2 38.27 1.20 3.65
C SER A 2 37.33 2.38 3.45
N ASP A 3 36.56 2.35 2.37
CA ASP A 3 35.59 3.38 1.97
C ASP A 3 34.33 3.28 2.85
N VAL A 4 34.44 3.65 4.13
CA VAL A 4 33.32 3.63 5.07
C VAL A 4 32.71 5.02 5.13
N ARG A 5 31.38 5.11 4.99
CA ARG A 5 30.66 6.38 5.03
C ARG A 5 30.88 7.10 6.37
N PRO A 6 31.05 8.43 6.37
CA PRO A 6 31.25 9.20 7.60
C PRO A 6 30.03 9.07 8.53
N CYS A 7 30.29 9.14 9.83
CA CYS A 7 29.24 9.07 10.84
C CYS A 7 28.21 10.20 10.69
N PRO A 8 26.89 9.93 10.70
CA PRO A 8 25.86 10.96 10.56
C PRO A 8 25.78 11.93 11.74
N ASN A 9 26.36 11.59 12.91
CA ASN A 9 26.32 12.40 14.12
C ASN A 9 27.56 13.29 14.30
N CYS A 10 28.76 12.78 13.98
CA CYS A 10 30.01 13.51 14.21
C CYS A 10 30.85 13.78 12.93
N ALA A 11 30.37 13.33 11.76
CA ALA A 11 31.04 13.47 10.45
C ALA A 11 32.45 12.87 10.36
N GLN A 12 32.87 12.05 11.34
CA GLN A 12 34.17 11.39 11.35
C GLN A 12 34.20 10.16 10.43
N GLU A 13 35.34 9.94 9.79
CA GLU A 13 35.61 8.81 8.88
C GLU A 13 35.84 7.48 9.63
N ASN A 14 36.09 7.53 10.94
CA ASN A 14 36.42 6.35 11.74
C ASN A 14 35.16 5.58 12.19
N THR A 15 34.57 4.86 11.24
CA THR A 15 33.42 3.98 11.42
C THR A 15 33.82 2.55 11.08
N TYR A 16 33.34 1.58 11.87
CA TYR A 16 33.55 0.16 11.61
C TYR A 16 32.23 -0.61 11.65
N PRO A 17 32.07 -1.67 10.83
CA PRO A 17 30.92 -2.55 10.91
C PRO A 17 31.06 -3.52 12.09
N ASP A 18 30.06 -3.54 12.97
CA ASP A 18 29.89 -4.54 14.03
C ASP A 18 28.61 -5.35 13.73
N GLY A 19 28.79 -6.50 13.07
CA GLY A 19 27.69 -7.34 12.60
C GLY A 19 26.82 -6.67 11.53
N THR A 20 25.59 -6.30 11.90
CA THR A 20 24.61 -5.63 11.01
C THR A 20 24.55 -4.11 11.20
N LEU A 21 25.31 -3.59 12.15
CA LEU A 21 25.37 -2.18 12.51
C LEU A 21 26.73 -1.59 12.12
N ASN A 22 26.76 -0.28 11.85
CA ASN A 22 27.99 0.50 11.82
C ASN A 22 28.12 1.25 13.14
N VAL A 23 29.31 1.21 13.72
CA VAL A 23 29.63 1.87 14.98
C VAL A 23 30.74 2.89 14.75
N CYS A 24 30.56 4.10 15.24
CA CYS A 24 31.61 5.12 15.24
C CYS A 24 32.51 4.97 16.47
N ALA A 25 33.83 4.88 16.26
CA ALA A 25 34.81 4.71 17.33
C ALA A 25 35.00 5.96 18.21
N ASP A 26 34.62 7.15 17.72
CA ASP A 26 34.85 8.42 18.42
C ASP A 26 33.66 8.86 19.28
N CYS A 27 32.43 8.64 18.79
CA CYS A 27 31.22 9.05 19.50
C CYS A 27 30.34 7.88 19.99
N GLY A 28 30.69 6.64 19.64
CA GLY A 28 29.90 5.46 20.01
C GLY A 28 28.52 5.37 19.35
N HIS A 29 28.26 6.19 18.32
CA HIS A 29 26.97 6.15 17.64
C HIS A 29 26.86 4.88 16.79
N GLU A 30 25.74 4.18 16.95
CA GLU A 30 25.43 2.93 16.26
C GLU A 30 24.31 3.21 15.24
N TRP A 31 24.54 2.88 13.97
CA TRP A 31 23.53 3.03 12.92
C TRP A 31 23.58 1.89 11.92
N SER A 32 22.42 1.42 11.47
CA SER A 32 22.36 0.43 10.40
C SER A 32 22.62 1.12 9.05
N PRO A 33 23.55 0.64 8.20
CA PRO A 33 23.66 1.13 6.82
C PRO A 33 22.40 0.84 5.99
N HIS A 34 21.57 -0.08 6.47
CA HIS A 34 20.29 -0.49 5.89
C HIS A 34 19.08 0.32 6.42
N ALA A 35 19.28 1.37 7.21
CA ALA A 35 18.17 2.14 7.80
C ALA A 35 17.40 3.05 6.81
N MET A 36 17.71 3.00 5.50
CA MET A 36 16.97 3.72 4.45
C MET A 36 16.07 2.81 3.59
N GLN A 37 15.56 1.72 4.17
CA GLN A 37 14.59 0.85 3.50
C GLN A 37 13.60 0.16 4.46
N ALA A 38 13.32 0.77 5.61
CA ALA A 38 12.33 0.26 6.57
C ALA A 38 11.38 1.37 7.06
N SER A 39 11.01 2.28 6.16
CA SER A 39 9.77 3.03 6.29
C SER A 39 8.78 2.40 5.29
N ASP A 40 7.71 1.84 5.82
CA ASP A 40 6.64 1.08 5.15
C ASP A 40 6.87 -0.44 4.98
N ASP A 41 7.27 -1.13 6.06
CA ASP A 41 6.81 -2.51 6.32
C ASP A 41 5.64 -2.43 7.31
N LEU A 42 4.55 -1.82 6.84
CA LEU A 42 3.23 -2.30 7.26
C LEU A 42 3.06 -3.62 6.51
N PRO A 43 2.51 -4.67 7.15
CA PRO A 43 2.49 -6.01 6.59
C PRO A 43 1.95 -5.94 5.17
N GLU A 44 2.38 -6.87 4.31
CA GLU A 44 1.86 -7.16 2.98
C GLU A 44 0.34 -7.47 3.02
N THR A 45 -0.47 -6.53 3.51
CA THR A 45 -1.88 -6.43 3.20
C THR A 45 -1.85 -6.10 1.73
N THR A 46 -2.29 -7.05 0.92
CA THR A 46 -2.48 -6.88 -0.51
C THR A 46 -3.10 -5.51 -0.74
N VAL A 47 -2.27 -4.51 -1.09
CA VAL A 47 -2.75 -3.14 -1.26
C VAL A 47 -3.53 -3.17 -2.55
N ILE A 48 -4.83 -3.41 -2.44
CA ILE A 48 -5.73 -3.47 -3.57
C ILE A 48 -5.79 -2.06 -4.13
N ARG A 49 -5.32 -1.93 -5.38
CA ARG A 49 -5.23 -0.65 -6.07
C ARG A 49 -6.42 -0.48 -7.01
N ASP A 50 -6.93 0.74 -7.08
CA ASP A 50 -7.98 1.12 -8.02
C ASP A 50 -7.45 1.15 -9.46
N ALA A 51 -8.33 1.36 -10.44
CA ALA A 51 -7.96 1.55 -11.84
C ALA A 51 -6.87 2.62 -12.09
N ASN A 52 -6.79 3.64 -11.22
CA ASN A 52 -5.79 4.72 -11.26
C ASN A 52 -4.58 4.48 -10.35
N GLY A 53 -4.49 3.33 -9.65
CA GLY A 53 -3.36 2.99 -8.80
C GLY A 53 -3.42 3.53 -7.37
N ASN A 54 -4.53 4.10 -6.91
CA ASN A 54 -4.69 4.51 -5.51
C ASN A 54 -4.93 3.27 -4.64
N ALA A 55 -4.30 3.25 -3.46
CA ALA A 55 -4.62 2.28 -2.43
C ALA A 55 -6.06 2.46 -1.95
N LEU A 56 -6.86 1.39 -2.01
CA LEU A 56 -8.16 1.32 -1.37
C LEU A 56 -8.01 0.83 0.08
N SER A 57 -8.94 1.26 0.92
CA SER A 57 -9.02 0.85 2.32
C SER A 57 -10.47 0.53 2.69
N ASP A 58 -10.64 -0.27 3.74
CA ASP A 58 -11.97 -0.64 4.23
C ASP A 58 -12.75 0.63 4.62
N GLY A 59 -14.01 0.70 4.24
CA GLY A 59 -14.88 1.85 4.46
C GLY A 59 -14.72 2.99 3.44
N ASP A 60 -13.80 2.88 2.48
CA ASP A 60 -13.59 3.92 1.47
C ASP A 60 -14.74 3.97 0.44
N SER A 61 -14.78 5.05 -0.35
CA SER A 61 -15.82 5.29 -1.35
C SER A 61 -15.24 5.15 -2.75
N VAL A 62 -15.95 4.44 -3.61
CA VAL A 62 -15.50 4.17 -4.98
C VAL A 62 -16.59 4.52 -5.99
N ILE A 63 -16.17 4.81 -7.21
CA ILE A 63 -17.02 5.03 -8.38
C ILE A 63 -16.69 4.03 -9.47
N LEU A 64 -17.70 3.55 -10.19
CA LEU A 64 -17.47 2.78 -11.41
C LEU A 64 -17.00 3.68 -12.55
N VAL A 65 -15.90 3.29 -13.20
CA VAL A 65 -15.36 3.98 -14.40
C VAL A 65 -15.92 3.41 -15.71
N LYS A 66 -16.54 2.24 -15.67
CA LYS A 66 -17.09 1.53 -16.84
C LYS A 66 -18.49 1.02 -16.52
N ASP A 67 -19.32 0.86 -17.54
CA ASP A 67 -20.56 0.10 -17.41
C ASP A 67 -20.25 -1.39 -17.24
N LEU A 68 -20.87 -2.00 -16.24
CA LEU A 68 -20.75 -3.43 -15.98
C LEU A 68 -22.14 -4.04 -15.80
N ARG A 69 -22.38 -5.11 -16.55
CA ARG A 69 -23.52 -5.99 -16.30
C ARG A 69 -23.09 -7.07 -15.31
N VAL A 70 -23.71 -7.08 -14.13
CA VAL A 70 -23.40 -8.09 -13.12
C VAL A 70 -23.96 -9.44 -13.57
N LYS A 71 -23.09 -10.45 -13.64
CA LYS A 71 -23.50 -11.81 -13.99
C LYS A 71 -24.36 -12.37 -12.85
N GLY A 72 -25.61 -12.72 -13.16
CA GLY A 72 -26.57 -13.22 -12.16
C GLY A 72 -27.58 -12.19 -11.65
N SER A 73 -27.50 -10.93 -12.10
CA SER A 73 -28.52 -9.92 -11.82
C SER A 73 -28.97 -9.21 -13.10
N SER A 74 -30.22 -8.74 -13.14
CA SER A 74 -30.76 -7.91 -14.22
C SER A 74 -30.26 -6.47 -14.15
N ILE A 75 -29.50 -6.14 -13.11
CA ILE A 75 -29.03 -4.78 -12.81
C ILE A 75 -27.77 -4.48 -13.61
N THR A 76 -27.80 -3.38 -14.34
CA THR A 76 -26.63 -2.82 -15.05
C THR A 76 -26.08 -1.67 -14.22
N LEU A 77 -24.86 -1.80 -13.72
CA LEU A 77 -24.16 -0.72 -13.03
C LEU A 77 -23.61 0.22 -14.10
N LYS A 78 -24.11 1.45 -14.14
CA LYS A 78 -23.63 2.47 -15.06
C LYS A 78 -22.40 3.16 -14.50
N VAL A 79 -21.56 3.66 -15.39
CA VAL A 79 -20.46 4.58 -15.07
C VAL A 79 -20.98 5.73 -14.18
N GLY A 80 -20.22 6.07 -13.14
CA GLY A 80 -20.57 7.11 -12.17
C GLY A 80 -21.42 6.64 -10.99
N THR A 81 -21.77 5.35 -10.90
CA THR A 81 -22.40 4.80 -9.69
C THR A 81 -21.39 4.88 -8.54
N ARG A 82 -21.72 5.67 -7.51
CA ARG A 82 -20.91 5.80 -6.29
C ARG A 82 -21.35 4.76 -5.27
N ILE A 83 -20.40 3.96 -4.81
CA ILE A 83 -20.56 3.00 -3.74
C ILE A 83 -19.86 3.58 -2.51
N LYS A 84 -20.58 3.61 -1.40
CA LYS A 84 -20.07 4.11 -0.11
C LYS A 84 -19.78 2.90 0.75
N SER A 85 -18.66 2.91 1.48
CA SER A 85 -18.27 1.84 2.40
C SER A 85 -18.02 0.51 1.68
N ILE A 86 -16.88 0.42 0.98
CA ILE A 86 -16.39 -0.85 0.44
C ILE A 86 -15.67 -1.68 1.51
N ARG A 87 -15.72 -3.00 1.37
CA ARG A 87 -14.90 -3.92 2.17
C ARG A 87 -13.92 -4.63 1.25
N LEU A 88 -12.66 -4.68 1.65
CA LEU A 88 -11.64 -5.40 0.89
C LEU A 88 -11.59 -6.85 1.34
N THR A 89 -11.48 -7.76 0.38
CA THR A 89 -11.34 -9.19 0.63
C THR A 89 -10.19 -9.73 -0.21
N GLU A 90 -9.51 -10.74 0.31
CA GLU A 90 -8.44 -11.43 -0.42
C GLU A 90 -9.08 -12.53 -1.30
N GLY A 91 -9.11 -12.34 -2.62
CA GLY A 91 -9.72 -13.27 -3.57
C GLY A 91 -9.73 -12.80 -5.03
N ASP A 92 -10.37 -13.54 -5.94
CA ASP A 92 -10.49 -13.15 -7.37
C ASP A 92 -11.29 -11.85 -7.53
N HIS A 93 -12.20 -11.56 -6.58
CA HIS A 93 -12.90 -10.29 -6.49
C HIS A 93 -12.51 -9.58 -5.19
N GLU A 94 -11.66 -8.58 -5.34
CA GLU A 94 -10.98 -7.92 -4.24
C GLU A 94 -11.86 -6.93 -3.47
N VAL A 95 -12.95 -6.44 -4.09
CA VAL A 95 -13.79 -5.38 -3.52
C VAL A 95 -15.24 -5.85 -3.35
N ASP A 96 -15.67 -6.00 -2.11
CA ASP A 96 -17.07 -6.18 -1.73
C ASP A 96 -17.75 -4.81 -1.63
N CYS A 97 -18.73 -4.60 -2.50
CA CYS A 97 -19.51 -3.38 -2.61
C CYS A 97 -20.89 -3.61 -2.04
N ARG A 98 -21.18 -2.99 -0.88
CA ARG A 98 -22.52 -3.04 -0.27
C ARG A 98 -23.36 -1.87 -0.77
N MET A 99 -24.47 -2.19 -1.44
CA MET A 99 -25.43 -1.21 -1.97
C MET A 99 -26.85 -1.55 -1.48
N ASP A 100 -27.79 -0.62 -1.66
CA ASP A 100 -29.22 -0.87 -1.36
C ASP A 100 -29.79 -2.05 -2.16
N ALA A 101 -29.29 -2.25 -3.39
CA ALA A 101 -29.67 -3.34 -4.27
C ALA A 101 -29.01 -4.71 -3.94
N GLY A 102 -28.12 -4.76 -2.95
CA GLY A 102 -27.40 -5.98 -2.55
C GLY A 102 -25.89 -5.80 -2.40
N SER A 103 -25.22 -6.86 -1.97
CA SER A 103 -23.76 -6.98 -1.91
C SER A 103 -23.23 -7.59 -3.21
N PHE A 104 -22.29 -6.89 -3.86
CA PHE A 104 -21.68 -7.32 -5.11
C PHE A 104 -20.16 -7.37 -4.95
N LEU A 105 -19.55 -8.47 -5.35
CA LEU A 105 -18.11 -8.58 -5.42
C LEU A 105 -17.62 -8.13 -6.81
N LEU A 106 -16.76 -7.12 -6.84
CA LEU A 106 -16.21 -6.51 -8.05
C LEU A 106 -14.68 -6.53 -8.03
N LYS A 107 -14.07 -6.46 -9.22
CA LYS A 107 -12.62 -6.29 -9.38
C LYS A 107 -12.22 -4.82 -9.26
N ALA A 108 -11.10 -4.56 -8.61
CA ALA A 108 -10.60 -3.20 -8.36
C ALA A 108 -10.25 -2.44 -9.66
N CYS A 109 -9.93 -3.15 -10.76
CA CYS A 109 -9.64 -2.56 -12.06
C CYS A 109 -10.77 -1.72 -12.70
N TYR A 110 -12.02 -1.89 -12.24
CA TYR A 110 -13.18 -1.14 -12.76
C TYR A 110 -13.70 -0.08 -11.79
N LEU A 111 -13.02 0.07 -10.66
CA LEU A 111 -13.39 0.97 -9.59
C LEU A 111 -12.35 2.07 -9.50
N ARG A 112 -12.81 3.28 -9.18
CA ARG A 112 -11.97 4.42 -8.88
C ARG A 112 -12.29 4.98 -7.52
N ARG A 113 -11.28 5.22 -6.70
CA ARG A 113 -11.41 5.91 -5.42
C ARG A 113 -11.92 7.35 -5.61
N VAL A 114 -12.86 7.79 -4.78
CA VAL A 114 -13.35 9.19 -4.73
C VAL A 114 -12.81 9.97 -3.56
#